data_AF-A0A8K0Q1V6-F1
#
_entry.id   AF-A0A8K0Q1V6-F1
#
_cell.length_a   1.000
_cell.length_b   1.000
_cell.length_c   1.000
_cell.angle_alpha   90.00
_cell.angle_beta   90.00
_cell.angle_gamma   90.00
#
_symmetry.space_group_name_H-M   'P 1'
#
loop_
_entity.id
_entity.type
_entity.pdbx_description
1 polymer ?
#
loop_
_entity_poly.entity_id
_entity_poly.type
_entity_poly.pdbx_seq_one_letter_code
_entity_poly.pdbx_strand_id
1 'polypeptide(L)'
;MGETLPFMLDRIIPRTAEWPEAPQRRRELREVWDENIWVTTSGMFTMGPMECLLRTTKIDRILFSVDYPLEGNDEGYEFLRKLKHSGAVTDEDFEKIVYYQTIRGLVETA
;
A
#
# COMPACT_ATOMS: atom_id res chain seq x y z
N MET A 1 -2.42 1.99 -6.01
CA MET A 1 -2.09 0.56 -5.72
C MET A 1 -0.61 0.24 -6.01
N GLY A 2 0.31 1.14 -5.67
CA GLY A 2 1.74 0.86 -5.67
C GLY A 2 2.38 0.66 -7.05
N GLU A 3 1.75 1.20 -8.11
CA GLU A 3 2.31 1.21 -9.47
C GLU A 3 2.86 -0.13 -9.95
N THR A 4 2.08 -1.21 -9.76
CA THR A 4 2.43 -2.59 -10.14
C THR A 4 3.59 -3.21 -9.34
N LEU A 5 4.30 -2.43 -8.52
CA LEU A 5 5.38 -2.95 -7.67
C LEU A 5 4.91 -4.09 -6.77
N PRO A 6 3.78 -4.01 -6.02
CA PRO A 6 3.31 -5.11 -5.17
C PRO A 6 3.28 -6.46 -5.87
N PHE A 7 2.76 -6.51 -7.10
CA PHE A 7 2.71 -7.72 -7.92
C PHE A 7 4.10 -8.24 -8.33
N MET A 8 5.08 -7.34 -8.46
CA MET A 8 6.42 -7.63 -8.94
C MET A 8 7.45 -7.82 -7.82
N LEU A 9 7.12 -7.54 -6.56
CA LEU A 9 8.10 -7.50 -5.46
C LEU A 9 8.90 -8.80 -5.33
N ASP A 10 8.24 -9.95 -5.43
CA ASP A 10 8.90 -11.25 -5.31
C ASP A 10 9.85 -11.55 -6.47
N ARG A 11 9.66 -10.88 -7.62
CA ARG A 11 10.62 -10.91 -8.73
C ARG A 11 11.76 -9.92 -8.52
N ILE A 12 11.47 -8.71 -8.06
CA ILE A 12 12.43 -7.60 -8.02
C ILE A 12 13.39 -7.74 -6.83
N ILE A 13 12.89 -8.05 -5.64
CA ILE A 13 13.67 -8.02 -4.40
C ILE A 13 14.89 -8.96 -4.43
N PRO A 14 14.76 -10.23 -4.85
CA PRO A 14 15.92 -11.10 -4.96
C PRO A 14 16.95 -10.57 -5.98
N ARG A 15 16.49 -9.96 -7.07
CA ARG A 15 17.37 -9.41 -8.12
C ARG A 15 18.11 -8.17 -7.67
N THR A 16 17.48 -7.32 -6.85
CA THR A 16 18.16 -6.14 -6.30
C THR A 16 19.20 -6.52 -5.26
N ALA A 17 19.01 -7.61 -4.52
CA ALA A 17 20.00 -8.13 -3.58
C ALA A 17 21.26 -8.66 -4.30
N GLU A 18 21.13 -9.12 -5.56
CA GLU A 18 22.25 -9.56 -6.40
C GLU A 18 23.06 -8.38 -7.00
N TRP A 19 22.55 -7.14 -6.94
CA TRP A 19 23.27 -6.01 -7.51
C TRP A 19 24.58 -5.76 -6.76
N PRO A 20 25.66 -5.37 -7.48
CA PRO A 20 26.92 -4.99 -6.87
C PRO A 20 26.68 -3.93 -5.80
N GLU A 21 27.38 -4.05 -4.66
CA GLU A 21 27.34 -3.04 -3.61
C GLU A 21 27.68 -1.67 -4.18
N ALA A 22 26.69 -0.77 -4.19
CA ALA A 22 26.92 0.63 -4.48
C ALA A 22 27.42 1.29 -3.19
N PRO A 23 28.44 2.17 -3.22
CA PRO A 23 29.00 2.77 -2.01
C PRO A 23 27.97 3.49 -1.12
N GLN A 24 26.82 3.86 -1.69
CA GLN A 24 25.74 4.57 -1.01
C GLN A 24 24.53 3.68 -0.67
N ARG A 25 24.46 2.44 -1.16
CA ARG A 25 23.35 1.53 -0.82
C ARG A 25 23.57 0.97 0.57
N ARG A 26 22.74 1.40 1.52
CA ARG A 26 22.84 0.97 2.94
C ARG A 26 21.77 -0.03 3.36
N ARG A 27 20.73 -0.21 2.53
CA ARG A 27 19.50 -0.92 2.86
C ARG A 27 18.99 -1.68 1.65
N GLU A 28 18.43 -2.84 1.90
CA GLU A 28 17.82 -3.67 0.87
C GLU A 28 16.44 -3.14 0.46
N LEU A 29 16.01 -3.45 -0.76
CA LEU A 29 14.72 -2.97 -1.26
C LEU A 29 13.54 -3.40 -0.38
N ARG A 30 13.57 -4.62 0.18
CA ARG A 30 12.53 -5.09 1.11
C ARG A 30 12.44 -4.19 2.35
N GLU A 31 13.59 -3.78 2.87
CA GLU A 31 13.69 -2.92 4.05
C GLU A 31 13.09 -1.54 3.76
N VAL A 32 13.46 -0.95 2.62
CA VAL A 32 12.93 0.34 2.17
C VAL A 32 11.42 0.28 1.92
N TRP A 33 10.95 -0.79 1.29
CA TRP A 33 9.51 -1.01 1.06
C TRP A 33 8.73 -1.05 2.36
N ASP A 34 9.23 -1.81 3.34
CA ASP A 34 8.58 -2.02 4.62
C ASP A 34 8.61 -0.79 5.55
N GLU A 35 9.57 0.12 5.35
CA GLU A 35 9.85 1.21 6.30
C GLU A 35 9.65 2.62 5.76
N ASN A 36 9.73 2.83 4.44
CA ASN A 36 9.72 4.16 3.84
C ASN A 36 8.61 4.37 2.81
N ILE A 37 8.02 3.29 2.30
CA ILE A 37 7.02 3.37 1.24
C ILE A 37 5.63 3.15 1.83
N TRP A 38 4.72 4.06 1.52
CA TRP A 38 3.28 3.88 1.72
C TRP A 38 2.61 3.75 0.37
N VAL A 39 1.57 2.92 0.32
CA VAL A 39 0.81 2.66 -0.89
C VAL A 39 -0.62 3.11 -0.70
N THR A 40 -1.11 3.94 -1.62
CA THR A 40 -2.49 4.39 -1.65
C THR A 40 -3.37 3.51 -2.54
N THR A 41 -4.68 3.51 -2.28
CA THR A 41 -5.71 2.87 -3.14
C THR A 41 -6.20 3.76 -4.29
N SER A 42 -5.70 5.00 -4.39
CA SER A 42 -6.09 6.01 -5.39
C SER A 42 -6.10 5.43 -6.80
N GLY A 43 -7.15 5.76 -7.58
CA GLY A 43 -7.26 5.34 -8.98
C GLY A 43 -7.46 3.85 -9.22
N MET A 44 -7.66 3.03 -8.18
CA MET A 44 -7.72 1.56 -8.35
C MET A 44 -8.60 0.87 -7.30
N PHE A 45 -9.91 0.86 -7.57
CA PHE A 45 -10.96 0.39 -6.67
C PHE A 45 -11.41 -1.06 -6.94
N THR A 46 -10.46 -1.98 -7.07
CA THR A 46 -10.74 -3.40 -7.35
C THR A 46 -10.09 -4.33 -6.32
N MET A 47 -10.77 -5.45 -6.01
CA MET A 47 -10.34 -6.35 -4.93
C MET A 47 -9.09 -7.16 -5.27
N GLY A 48 -8.88 -7.56 -6.53
CA GLY A 48 -7.70 -8.35 -6.92
C GLY A 48 -6.37 -7.66 -6.60
N PRO A 49 -6.15 -6.41 -7.05
CA PRO A 49 -4.99 -5.61 -6.66
C PRO A 49 -4.90 -5.36 -5.15
N MET A 50 -6.03 -5.15 -4.47
CA MET A 50 -6.05 -4.98 -3.01
C MET A 50 -5.56 -6.24 -2.29
N GLU A 51 -6.01 -7.43 -2.69
CA GLU A 51 -5.57 -8.69 -2.12
C GLU A 51 -4.08 -8.94 -2.36
N CYS A 52 -3.57 -8.58 -3.55
CA CYS A 52 -2.14 -8.62 -3.83
C CYS A 52 -1.36 -7.67 -2.91
N LEU A 53 -1.86 -6.45 -2.72
CA LEU A 53 -1.25 -5.47 -1.85
C LEU A 53 -1.21 -5.94 -0.38
N LEU A 54 -2.33 -6.46 0.13
CA LEU A 54 -2.44 -7.01 1.50
C LEU A 54 -1.46 -8.16 1.77
N ARG A 55 -1.12 -8.95 0.74
CA ARG A 55 -0.18 -10.07 0.87
C ARG A 55 1.29 -9.64 0.83
N THR A 56 1.58 -8.48 0.26
CA THR A 56 2.95 -8.09 -0.10
C THR A 56 3.43 -6.85 0.65
N THR A 57 2.52 -6.16 1.34
CA THR A 57 2.77 -4.90 2.02
C THR A 57 2.16 -4.94 3.41
N LYS A 58 2.90 -4.43 4.41
CA LYS A 58 2.42 -4.35 5.79
C LYS A 58 1.17 -3.48 5.85
N ILE A 59 0.19 -3.86 6.68
CA ILE A 59 -1.08 -3.13 6.80
C ILE A 59 -0.87 -1.65 7.14
N ASP A 60 0.14 -1.35 7.98
CA ASP A 60 0.50 0.00 8.40
C ASP A 60 1.08 0.88 7.28
N ARG A 61 1.35 0.28 6.11
CA ARG A 61 1.88 0.94 4.92
C ARG A 61 0.84 1.09 3.81
N ILE A 62 -0.44 0.84 4.10
CA ILE A 62 -1.55 0.96 3.14
C ILE A 62 -2.46 2.10 3.59
N LEU A 63 -2.78 3.01 2.66
CA LEU A 63 -3.62 4.18 2.90
C LEU A 63 -4.80 4.19 1.92
N PHE A 64 -5.99 4.51 2.41
CA PHE A 64 -7.10 4.84 1.53
C PHE A 64 -6.93 6.23 0.91
N SER A 65 -7.12 6.33 -0.40
CA SER A 65 -7.23 7.58 -1.13
C SER A 65 -8.08 7.37 -2.39
N VAL A 66 -8.70 8.44 -2.89
CA VAL A 66 -9.64 8.38 -4.03
C VAL A 66 -8.98 8.78 -5.35
N ASP A 67 -8.18 9.85 -5.36
CA ASP A 67 -7.73 10.58 -6.57
C ASP A 67 -8.79 11.54 -7.18
N TYR A 68 -9.52 12.24 -6.31
CA TYR A 68 -10.43 13.30 -6.76
C TYR A 68 -9.64 14.46 -7.40
N PRO A 69 -10.09 15.05 -8.52
CA PRO A 69 -11.39 14.88 -9.19
C PRO A 69 -11.42 13.87 -10.34
N LEU A 70 -10.34 13.13 -10.57
CA LEU A 70 -10.29 12.15 -11.66
C LEU A 70 -11.19 10.95 -11.38
N GLU A 71 -11.26 10.55 -10.11
CA GLU A 71 -12.11 9.47 -9.62
C GLU A 71 -13.23 9.98 -8.69
N GLY A 72 -14.33 9.22 -8.64
CA GLY A 72 -15.51 9.51 -7.82
C GLY A 72 -15.38 9.07 -6.37
N ASN A 73 -15.84 9.92 -5.43
CA ASN A 73 -15.89 9.55 -4.00
C ASN A 73 -16.84 8.37 -3.72
N ASP A 74 -17.89 8.23 -4.53
CA ASP A 74 -18.83 7.12 -4.51
C ASP A 74 -18.17 5.79 -4.87
N GLU A 75 -17.29 5.77 -5.88
CA GLU A 75 -16.52 4.58 -6.23
C GLU A 75 -15.58 4.15 -5.11
N GLY A 76 -14.88 5.11 -4.49
CA GLY A 76 -14.04 4.87 -3.32
C GLY A 76 -14.84 4.34 -2.13
N TYR A 77 -16.04 4.89 -1.89
CA TYR A 77 -16.93 4.43 -0.82
C TYR A 77 -17.41 2.99 -1.04
N GLU A 78 -17.83 2.65 -2.25
CA GLU A 78 -18.26 1.29 -2.59
C GLU A 78 -17.11 0.29 -2.49
N PHE A 79 -15.89 0.69 -2.83
CA PHE A 79 -14.70 -0.12 -2.61
C PHE A 79 -14.46 -0.40 -1.12
N LEU A 80 -14.53 0.61 -0.26
CA LEU A 80 -14.41 0.42 1.19
C LEU A 80 -15.49 -0.51 1.74
N ARG A 81 -16.73 -0.39 1.26
CA ARG A 81 -17.79 -1.34 1.60
C ARG A 81 -17.40 -2.77 1.21
N LYS A 82 -16.95 -2.99 -0.03
CA LYS A 82 -16.52 -4.33 -0.49
C LYS A 82 -15.39 -4.89 0.36
N LEU A 83 -14.36 -4.09 0.64
CA LEU A 83 -13.22 -4.49 1.47
C LEU A 83 -13.67 -4.88 2.89
N LYS A 84 -14.56 -4.11 3.51
CA LYS A 84 -15.07 -4.40 4.86
C LYS A 84 -15.85 -5.72 4.94
N HIS A 85 -16.57 -6.09 3.89
CA HIS A 85 -17.40 -7.30 3.87
C HIS A 85 -16.69 -8.52 3.26
N SER A 86 -15.48 -8.37 2.70
CA SER A 86 -14.78 -9.47 2.02
C SER A 86 -14.13 -10.47 2.98
N GLY A 87 -13.94 -10.09 4.25
CA GLY A 87 -13.15 -10.87 5.21
C GLY A 87 -11.65 -10.86 4.94
N ALA A 88 -11.16 -10.04 4.00
CA ALA A 88 -9.74 -9.93 3.68
C ALA A 88 -8.93 -9.15 4.73
N VAL A 89 -9.61 -8.35 5.56
CA VAL A 89 -9.03 -7.55 6.64
C VAL A 89 -9.89 -7.66 7.90
N THR A 90 -9.26 -7.51 9.06
CA THR A 90 -9.98 -7.35 10.33
C THR A 90 -10.58 -5.94 10.43
N ASP A 91 -11.50 -5.71 11.37
CA ASP A 91 -12.02 -4.35 11.63
C ASP A 91 -10.90 -3.38 12.04
N GLU A 92 -9.92 -3.86 12.83
CA GLU A 92 -8.75 -3.06 13.24
C GLU A 92 -7.88 -2.68 12.02
N ASP A 93 -7.60 -3.64 11.14
CA ASP A 93 -6.82 -3.40 9.92
C ASP A 93 -7.55 -2.47 8.94
N PHE A 94 -8.87 -2.60 8.84
CA PHE A 94 -9.70 -1.70 8.05
C PHE A 94 -9.62 -0.26 8.57
N GLU A 95 -9.71 -0.06 9.89
CA GLU A 95 -9.56 1.26 10.51
C GLU A 95 -8.17 1.87 10.27
N LYS A 96 -7.11 1.05 10.28
CA LYS A 96 -5.75 1.49 9.95
C LYS A 96 -5.65 2.04 8.54
N ILE A 97 -6.22 1.34 7.56
CA ILE A 97 -6.22 1.73 6.14
C ILE A 97 -7.01 3.04 5.93
N VAL A 98 -8.17 3.18 6.57
CA VAL A 98 -9.09 4.28 6.29
C VAL A 98 -8.73 5.57 7.03
N TYR A 99 -8.29 5.47 8.29
CA TYR A 99 -8.27 6.63 9.20
C TYR A 99 -6.93 6.83 9.91
N TYR A 100 -6.41 5.78 10.56
CA TYR A 100 -5.32 5.94 11.52
C TYR A 100 -3.98 6.29 10.86
N GLN A 101 -3.63 5.60 9.77
CA GLN A 101 -2.34 5.81 9.11
C GLN A 101 -2.31 7.10 8.26
N THR A 102 -3.46 7.52 7.71
CA THR A 102 -3.58 8.77 6.96
C THR A 102 -3.27 9.98 7.84
N ILE A 103 -3.78 9.99 9.07
CA ILE A 103 -3.55 11.10 10.01
C ILE A 103 -2.13 11.04 10.59
N ARG A 104 -1.64 9.85 10.97
CA ARG A 104 -0.31 9.70 11.57
C ARG A 104 0.81 10.04 10.58
N GLY A 105 0.71 9.59 9.33
CA GLY A 105 1.69 9.88 8.28
C GLY A 105 1.82 11.38 7.98
N LEU A 106 0.71 12.14 8.06
CA LEU A 106 0.71 13.59 7.86
C LEU A 106 1.31 14.38 9.04
N VAL A 107 1.26 13.84 10.26
CA VAL A 107 1.73 14.53 11.48
C VAL A 107 3.18 14.19 11.81
N GLU A 108 3.64 12.96 11.54
CA GLU A 108 5.01 12.54 11.87
C GLU A 108 6.06 12.94 10.79
N THR A 109 5.61 13.37 9.61
CA THR A 109 6.49 13.81 8.51
C THR A 109 6.53 15.33 8.28
N ALA A 110 5.78 16.10 9.08
CA ALA A 110 5.77 17.57 9.10
C ALA A 110 6.66 18.12 10.23
#